data_AF-X0V4Q6-F1
#
_entry.id   AF-X0V4Q6-F1
#
_cell.length_a   1.000
_cell.length_b   1.000
_cell.length_c   1.000
_cell.angle_alpha   90.00
_cell.angle_beta   90.00
_cell.angle_gamma   90.00
#
_symmetry.space_group_name_H-M   'P 1'
#
loop_
_entity.id
_entity.type
_entity.pdbx_description
1 polymer ?
#
loop_
_entity_poly.entity_id
_entity_poly.type
_entity_poly.pdbx_seq_one_letter_code
_entity_poly.pdbx_strand_id
1 'polypeptide(L)'
;MVFSSYLFLFYFLPAALLLYYAVPRRAKHLLLTLVSYLFYGWANPLFVFLLLGSTTVDYFCGLVIAEHRLRRGGAPIRQLQPGSPRTRRQRIAVALSIVTNLSLLGFFKYFNFAADSFD
;
A
#
# COMPACT_ATOMS: atom_id res chain seq x y z
N MET A 1 12.43 -3.09 -11.72
CA MET A 1 12.12 -2.89 -13.16
C MET A 1 11.34 -1.59 -13.32
N VAL A 2 11.53 -0.86 -14.41
CA VAL A 2 10.81 0.39 -14.69
C VAL A 2 9.58 0.07 -15.55
N PHE A 3 8.46 0.78 -15.32
CA PHE A 3 7.22 0.59 -16.09
C PHE A 3 7.41 0.76 -17.61
N SER A 4 8.33 1.65 -18.01
CA SER A 4 8.64 1.90 -19.43
C SER A 4 9.56 0.86 -20.07
N SER A 5 9.94 -0.21 -19.36
CA SER A 5 10.83 -1.25 -19.88
C SER A 5 10.08 -2.26 -20.77
N TYR A 6 10.71 -2.70 -21.85
CA TYR A 6 10.20 -3.80 -22.69
C TYR A 6 10.00 -5.10 -21.89
N LEU A 7 10.82 -5.35 -20.86
CA LEU A 7 10.66 -6.50 -19.96
C LEU A 7 9.33 -6.43 -19.20
N PHE A 8 8.92 -5.23 -18.79
CA PHE A 8 7.64 -5.06 -18.13
C PHE A 8 6.48 -5.33 -19.10
N LEU A 9 6.52 -4.70 -20.28
CA LEU A 9 5.42 -4.73 -21.23
C LEU A 9 5.20 -6.12 -21.85
N PHE A 10 6.27 -6.82 -22.24
CA PHE A 10 6.18 -8.07 -23.00
C PHE A 10 6.31 -9.34 -22.16
N TYR A 11 6.90 -9.28 -20.97
CA TYR A 11 7.08 -10.47 -20.12
C TYR A 11 6.27 -10.36 -18.83
N PHE A 12 6.50 -9.31 -18.06
CA PHE A 12 5.87 -9.19 -16.74
C PHE A 12 4.35 -9.03 -16.84
N LEU A 13 3.86 -8.10 -17.68
CA LEU A 13 2.44 -7.81 -17.81
C LEU A 13 1.63 -9.02 -18.35
N PRO A 14 2.05 -9.70 -19.43
CA PRO A 14 1.34 -10.89 -19.91
C PRO A 14 1.38 -12.02 -18.88
N ALA A 15 2.52 -12.26 -18.21
CA ALA A 15 2.63 -13.27 -17.17
C ALA A 15 1.73 -12.96 -15.97
N ALA A 16 1.68 -11.71 -15.50
CA ALA A 16 0.83 -11.26 -14.42
C ALA A 16 -0.67 -11.45 -14.75
N LEU A 17 -1.07 -11.13 -15.98
CA LEU A 17 -2.45 -11.33 -16.45
C LEU A 17 -2.81 -12.81 -16.55
N LEU A 18 -1.93 -13.64 -17.13
CA LEU A 18 -2.13 -15.09 -17.22
C LEU A 18 -2.31 -15.69 -15.82
N LEU A 19 -1.43 -15.35 -14.88
CA LEU A 19 -1.55 -15.74 -13.48
C LEU A 19 -2.86 -15.28 -12.86
N TYR A 20 -3.27 -14.02 -13.10
CA TYR A 20 -4.53 -13.48 -12.57
C TYR A 20 -5.77 -14.24 -13.05
N TYR A 21 -5.79 -14.65 -14.32
CA TYR A 21 -6.91 -15.42 -14.88
C TYR A 21 -6.86 -16.90 -14.50
N ALA A 22 -5.67 -17.46 -14.25
CA ALA A 22 -5.50 -18.86 -13.84
C ALA A 22 -5.93 -19.12 -12.37
N VAL A 23 -5.89 -18.10 -11.51
CA VAL A 23 -6.10 -18.26 -10.06
C VAL A 23 -7.60 -18.11 -9.67
N PRO A 24 -8.10 -18.93 -8.72
CA PRO A 24 -9.48 -18.86 -8.25
C PRO A 24 -9.80 -17.50 -7.60
N ARG A 25 -11.07 -17.06 -7.70
CA ARG A 25 -11.54 -15.73 -7.25
C ARG A 25 -11.06 -15.31 -5.86
N ARG A 26 -10.94 -16.26 -4.91
CA ARG A 26 -10.50 -16.00 -3.53
C ARG A 26 -9.02 -15.60 -3.42
N ALA A 27 -8.17 -16.13 -4.28
CA ALA A 27 -6.71 -15.90 -4.23
C ALA A 27 -6.26 -14.78 -5.18
N LYS A 28 -7.15 -14.22 -6.02
CA LYS A 28 -6.83 -13.16 -6.98
C LYS A 28 -6.21 -11.92 -6.33
N HIS A 29 -6.79 -11.44 -5.23
CA HIS A 29 -6.26 -10.27 -4.53
C HIS A 29 -4.89 -10.55 -3.92
N LEU A 30 -4.71 -11.71 -3.28
CA LEU A 30 -3.42 -12.11 -2.71
C LEU A 30 -2.35 -12.22 -3.80
N LEU A 31 -2.68 -12.85 -4.93
CA LEU A 31 -1.78 -12.96 -6.08
C LEU A 31 -1.40 -11.57 -6.61
N LEU A 32 -2.37 -10.66 -6.78
CA LEU A 32 -2.10 -9.30 -7.25
C LEU A 32 -1.15 -8.56 -6.30
N THR A 33 -1.36 -8.71 -5.00
CA THR A 33 -0.49 -8.13 -3.97
C THR A 33 0.93 -8.70 -4.08
N LEU A 34 1.07 -10.03 -4.16
CA LEU A 34 2.39 -10.68 -4.29
C LEU A 34 3.12 -10.27 -5.58
N VAL A 35 2.41 -10.25 -6.70
CA VAL A 35 2.96 -9.83 -8.01
C VAL A 35 3.38 -8.36 -7.96
N SER A 36 2.60 -7.49 -7.29
CA SER A 36 2.96 -6.09 -7.09
C SER A 36 4.23 -5.93 -6.24
N TYR A 37 4.34 -6.69 -5.14
CA TYR A 37 5.55 -6.66 -4.31
C TYR A 37 6.79 -7.20 -5.03
N LEU A 38 6.65 -8.27 -5.82
CA LEU A 38 7.71 -8.76 -6.71
C LEU A 38 8.16 -7.69 -7.71
N PHE A 39 7.21 -6.94 -8.28
CA PHE A 39 7.51 -5.86 -9.21
C PHE A 39 8.33 -4.74 -8.57
N TYR A 40 7.88 -4.25 -7.41
CA TYR A 40 8.57 -3.21 -6.67
C TYR A 40 9.94 -3.70 -6.15
N GLY A 41 10.03 -4.95 -5.70
CA GLY A 41 11.26 -5.55 -5.19
C GLY A 41 12.34 -5.78 -6.23
N TRP A 42 11.96 -5.95 -7.49
CA TRP A 42 12.94 -6.11 -8.57
C TRP A 42 13.87 -4.90 -8.70
N ALA A 43 13.39 -3.68 -8.46
CA ALA A 43 14.21 -2.48 -8.54
C ALA A 43 15.15 -2.35 -7.34
N ASN A 44 14.59 -2.46 -6.14
CA ASN A 44 15.37 -2.45 -4.91
C ASN A 44 14.60 -3.25 -3.83
N PRO A 45 15.14 -4.39 -3.39
CA PRO A 45 14.45 -5.26 -2.43
C PRO A 45 14.31 -4.62 -1.04
N LEU A 46 15.15 -3.66 -0.67
CA LEU A 46 15.04 -2.97 0.63
C LEU A 46 13.79 -2.09 0.70
N PHE A 47 13.40 -1.46 -0.42
CA PHE A 47 12.19 -0.63 -0.47
C PHE A 47 10.89 -1.45 -0.40
N VAL A 48 10.94 -2.77 -0.60
CA VAL A 48 9.79 -3.65 -0.36
C VAL A 48 9.41 -3.68 1.11
N PHE A 49 10.37 -3.73 2.02
CA PHE A 49 10.09 -3.70 3.46
C PHE A 49 9.46 -2.37 3.87
N LEU A 50 9.91 -1.28 3.25
CA LEU A 50 9.34 0.05 3.47
C LEU A 50 7.90 0.13 2.94
N LEU A 51 7.68 -0.34 1.71
CA LEU A 51 6.35 -0.43 1.11
C LEU A 51 5.41 -1.31 1.94
N LEU A 52 5.91 -2.44 2.45
CA LEU A 52 5.19 -3.32 3.36
C LEU A 52 4.81 -2.60 4.66
N GLY A 53 5.76 -1.88 5.27
CA GLY A 53 5.53 -1.09 6.47
C GLY A 53 4.45 -0.02 6.26
N SER A 54 4.59 0.81 5.24
CA SER A 54 3.61 1.86 4.89
C SER A 54 2.21 1.27 4.61
N THR A 55 2.14 0.23 3.76
CA THR A 55 0.86 -0.41 3.42
C THR A 55 0.20 -1.03 4.66
N THR A 56 1.00 -1.59 5.59
CA THR A 56 0.50 -2.18 6.83
C THR A 56 -0.06 -1.11 7.77
N VAL A 57 0.65 0.02 7.94
CA VAL A 57 0.16 1.16 8.72
C VAL A 57 -1.15 1.68 8.14
N ASP A 58 -1.22 1.88 6.82
CA ASP A 58 -2.42 2.36 6.16
C ASP A 58 -3.58 1.36 6.24
N TYR A 59 -3.29 0.06 6.15
CA TYR A 59 -4.29 -0.99 6.34
C TYR A 59 -4.89 -0.96 7.74
N PHE A 60 -4.06 -0.84 8.79
CA PHE A 60 -4.54 -0.74 10.17
C PHE A 60 -5.30 0.57 10.40
N CYS A 61 -4.81 1.70 9.89
CA CYS A 61 -5.52 2.98 9.96
C CYS A 61 -6.90 2.89 9.28
N GLY A 62 -6.98 2.29 8.08
CA GLY A 62 -8.22 2.04 7.37
C GLY A 62 -9.19 1.16 8.17
N LEU A 63 -8.67 0.12 8.82
CA LEU A 63 -9.45 -0.78 9.68
C LEU A 63 -10.03 -0.04 10.90
N VAL A 64 -9.24 0.82 11.56
CA VAL A 64 -9.71 1.68 12.65
C VAL A 64 -10.77 2.67 12.17
N ILE A 65 -10.60 3.24 10.96
CA ILE A 65 -11.57 4.18 10.38
C ILE A 65 -12.90 3.50 10.09
N ALA A 66 -12.87 2.31 9.51
CA ALA A 66 -14.05 1.51 9.20
C ALA A 66 -14.78 0.96 10.45
N GLU A 67 -14.22 1.17 11.66
CA GLU A 67 -14.62 0.53 12.91
C GLU A 67 -14.76 -1.00 12.78
N HIS A 68 -14.08 -1.56 11.79
CA HIS A 68 -14.14 -2.95 11.45
C HIS A 68 -13.15 -3.65 12.35
N ARG A 69 -13.59 -4.56 13.21
CA ARG A 69 -12.64 -5.41 13.92
C ARG A 69 -12.17 -6.48 12.97
N LEU A 70 -10.92 -6.90 13.12
CA LEU A 70 -10.34 -8.11 12.51
C LEU A 70 -11.04 -9.41 12.98
N ARG A 71 -12.35 -9.39 13.25
CA ARG A 71 -13.16 -10.56 13.54
C ARG A 71 -13.44 -11.24 12.21
N ARG A 72 -13.10 -12.53 12.13
CA ARG A 72 -13.26 -13.45 10.99
C ARG A 72 -14.70 -13.59 10.43
N GLY A 73 -15.68 -12.84 10.93
CA GLY A 73 -17.04 -12.84 10.40
C GLY A 73 -17.14 -11.81 9.29
N GLY A 74 -17.44 -12.26 8.07
CA GLY A 74 -17.56 -11.46 6.84
C GLY A 74 -18.70 -10.43 6.84
N ALA A 75 -18.86 -9.67 7.92
CA ALA A 75 -19.73 -8.52 7.95
C ALA A 75 -19.24 -7.52 6.89
N PRO A 76 -20.13 -7.03 6.02
CA PRO A 76 -19.76 -6.05 5.00
C PRO A 76 -19.15 -4.81 5.67
N ILE A 77 -18.11 -4.25 5.05
CA ILE A 77 -17.50 -3.00 5.51
C ILE A 77 -18.59 -1.93 5.52
N ARG A 78 -18.92 -1.42 6.71
CA ARG A 78 -19.95 -0.40 6.86
C ARG A 78 -19.43 0.90 6.26
N GLN A 79 -19.99 1.29 5.12
CA GLN A 79 -19.67 2.57 4.49
C GLN A 79 -20.11 3.69 5.43
N LEU A 80 -19.17 4.57 5.82
CA LEU A 80 -19.49 5.72 6.67
C LEU A 80 -20.45 6.63 5.91
N GLN A 81 -21.58 6.98 6.54
CA GLN A 81 -22.51 7.95 5.97
C GLN A 81 -21.84 9.34 5.93
N PRO A 82 -21.99 10.10 4.83
CA PRO A 82 -21.57 11.50 4.78
C PRO A 82 -22.27 12.29 5.89
N GLY A 83 -21.51 13.05 6.69
CA GLY A 83 -22.06 13.91 7.75
C GLY A 83 -22.21 13.30 9.15
N SER A 84 -21.94 12.00 9.34
CA SER A 84 -21.94 11.41 10.70
C SER A 84 -20.80 11.98 11.58
N PRO A 85 -21.02 12.22 12.89
CA PRO A 85 -19.97 12.66 13.79
C PRO A 85 -18.82 11.64 13.81
N ARG A 86 -17.58 12.14 13.68
CA ARG A 86 -16.38 11.30 13.57
C ARG A 86 -15.77 11.09 14.93
N THR A 87 -15.51 9.83 15.27
CA THR A 87 -14.88 9.45 16.53
C THR A 87 -13.44 9.97 16.57
N ARG A 88 -12.96 10.37 17.76
CA ARG A 88 -11.56 10.84 17.96
C ARG A 88 -10.53 9.84 17.40
N ARG A 89 -10.81 8.54 17.52
CA ARG A 89 -9.97 7.45 16.96
C ARG A 89 -9.83 7.52 15.44
N GLN A 90 -10.90 7.80 14.71
CA GLN A 90 -10.88 7.91 13.25
C GLN A 90 -10.02 9.10 12.80
N ARG A 91 -10.14 10.24 13.51
CA ARG A 91 -9.32 11.42 13.25
C ARG A 91 -7.83 11.14 13.48
N ILE A 92 -7.49 10.45 14.58
CA ILE A 92 -6.11 10.05 14.89
C ILE A 92 -5.57 9.08 13.83
N ALA A 93 -6.37 8.09 13.41
CA ALA A 93 -5.96 7.13 12.37
C ALA A 93 -5.66 7.80 11.03
N VAL A 94 -6.50 8.74 10.59
CA VAL A 94 -6.24 9.53 9.38
C VAL A 94 -5.00 10.39 9.54
N ALA A 95 -4.87 11.10 10.66
CA ALA A 95 -3.71 11.95 10.93
C ALA A 95 -2.41 11.11 10.93
N LEU A 96 -2.42 9.93 11.55
CA LEU A 96 -1.28 9.02 11.56
C LEU A 96 -0.91 8.56 10.14
N SER A 97 -1.88 8.10 9.34
CA SER A 97 -1.64 7.70 7.95
C SER A 97 -1.05 8.83 7.10
N ILE A 98 -1.59 10.05 7.23
CA ILE A 98 -1.07 11.23 6.52
C ILE A 98 0.36 11.55 6.96
N VAL A 99 0.61 11.62 8.27
CA VAL A 99 1.93 11.93 8.82
C VAL A 99 2.95 10.89 8.36
N THR A 100 2.65 9.61 8.49
CA THR A 100 3.56 8.54 8.06
C THR A 100 3.89 8.63 6.56
N ASN A 101 2.90 8.78 5.70
CA ASN A 101 3.13 8.88 4.26
C ASN A 101 3.90 10.15 3.88
N LEU A 102 3.59 11.29 4.51
CA LEU A 102 4.26 12.55 4.22
C LEU A 102 5.69 12.57 4.76
N SER A 103 5.96 11.96 5.92
CA SER A 103 7.30 11.77 6.45
C SER A 103 8.15 10.89 5.54
N LEU A 104 7.60 9.78 5.04
CA LEU A 104 8.30 8.93 4.07
C LEU A 104 8.63 9.70 2.78
N LEU A 105 7.66 10.43 2.22
CA LEU A 105 7.89 11.26 1.04
C LEU A 105 8.95 12.33 1.29
N GLY A 106 8.86 13.03 2.43
CA GLY A 106 9.79 14.08 2.82
C GLY A 106 11.21 13.56 2.95
N PHE A 107 11.39 12.45 3.64
CA PHE A 107 12.69 11.78 3.78
C PHE A 107 13.25 11.37 2.41
N PHE A 108 12.52 10.58 1.63
CA PHE A 108 13.07 10.08 0.35
C PHE A 108 13.31 11.16 -0.70
N LYS A 109 12.55 12.26 -0.66
CA LYS A 109 12.69 13.33 -1.64
C LYS A 109 13.74 14.37 -1.26
N TYR A 110 13.84 14.73 0.02
CA TYR A 110 14.64 15.88 0.45
C TYR A 110 15.84 15.52 1.33
N PHE A 111 16.02 14.26 1.72
CA PHE A 111 17.13 13.85 2.59
C PHE A 111 18.50 14.16 1.95
N ASN A 112 18.70 13.82 0.67
CA ASN A 112 19.97 14.13 -0.01
C ASN A 112 20.19 15.64 -0.16
N PHE A 113 19.14 16.41 -0.48
CA PHE A 113 19.25 17.87 -0.57
C PHE A 113 19.66 18.50 0.77
N ALA A 114 19.10 18.01 1.89
CA ALA A 114 19.48 18.48 3.21
C ALA A 114 20.93 18.10 3.55
N ALA A 115 21.34 16.85 3.28
CA ALA A 115 22.71 16.40 3.51
C ALA A 115 23.73 17.22 2.70
N ASP A 116 23.48 17.43 1.41
CA ASP A 116 24.34 18.21 0.51
C ASP A 116 24.39 19.71 0.86
N SER A 117 23.46 20.22 1.68
CA SER A 117 23.45 21.64 2.10
C SER A 117 24.25 21.90 3.39
N PHE A 118 24.58 20.85 4.15
CA PHE A 118 25.36 20.95 5.40
C PHE A 118 26.85 20.61 5.22
N ASP A 119 27.23 20.03 4.08
CA ASP A 119 28.62 19.91 3.60
C ASP A 119 29.05 21.16 2.81
#